data_AF-A0A938MMJ3-F1
#
_entry.id   AF-A0A938MMJ3-F1
#
_cell.length_a   1.000
_cell.length_b   1.000
_cell.length_c   1.000
_cell.angle_alpha   90.00
_cell.angle_beta   90.00
_cell.angle_gamma   90.00
#
_symmetry.space_group_name_H-M   'P 1'
#
loop_
_entity.id
_entity.type
_entity.pdbx_description
1 polymer ?
#
loop_
_entity_poly.entity_id
_entity_poly.type
_entity_poly.pdbx_seq_one_letter_code
_entity_poly.pdbx_strand_id
1 'polypeptide(L)'
;GYVLASRQFLLDRYKELHAKGGDTDRRNLFPTTLPAMAQFRKTRRIVGNITLSDGQHGKRFEDSIGLVADWRKPGFVWEIPYGTLIPKKVTGLLVVGRCISSEGDAWEVTRVIPPAAHTGQAAGIAATLAIRKGATPEQLDASEIQNELRQKAIPFHLTDVY
;
A
#
# COMPACT_ATOMS: atom_id res chain seq x y z
N GLY A 1 16.05 -13.57 18.25
CA GLY A 1 16.31 -12.87 16.96
C GLY A 1 15.19 -13.13 15.97
N TYR A 2 14.94 -12.20 15.05
CA TYR A 2 13.78 -12.25 14.13
C TYR A 2 13.64 -13.53 13.29
N VAL A 3 14.75 -14.20 12.97
CA VAL A 3 14.75 -15.49 12.28
C VAL A 3 14.08 -16.59 13.12
N LEU A 4 14.35 -16.63 14.43
CA LEU A 4 13.72 -17.60 15.34
C LEU A 4 12.21 -17.35 15.45
N ALA A 5 11.79 -16.09 15.51
CA ALA A 5 10.37 -15.74 15.51
C ALA A 5 9.67 -16.19 14.22
N SER A 6 10.28 -15.98 13.04
CA SER A 6 9.73 -16.47 11.76
C SER A 6 9.63 -18.01 11.72
N ARG A 7 10.61 -18.73 12.28
CA ARG A 7 10.56 -20.19 12.40
C ARG A 7 9.44 -20.64 13.34
N GLN A 8 9.27 -19.95 14.47
CA GLN A 8 8.19 -20.24 15.41
C GLN A 8 6.81 -20.08 14.76
N PHE A 9 6.57 -18.98 14.06
CA PHE A 9 5.32 -18.78 13.30
C PHE A 9 5.05 -19.88 12.29
N LEU A 10 6.09 -20.33 11.56
CA LEU A 10 5.95 -21.44 10.64
C LEU A 10 5.55 -22.72 11.38
N LEU A 11 6.25 -23.07 12.46
CA LEU A 11 5.95 -24.27 13.23
C LEU A 11 4.53 -24.25 13.81
N ASP A 12 4.08 -23.11 14.34
CA ASP A 12 2.73 -22.98 14.89
C ASP A 12 1.67 -23.09 13.79
N ARG A 13 1.92 -22.52 12.61
CA ARG A 13 1.06 -22.71 11.43
C ARG A 13 0.95 -24.19 11.02
N TYR A 14 2.05 -24.95 11.03
CA TYR A 14 2.02 -26.38 10.72
C TYR A 14 1.24 -27.17 11.78
N LYS A 15 1.44 -26.87 13.07
CA LYS A 15 0.66 -27.48 14.16
C LYS A 15 -0.84 -27.24 13.98
N GLU A 16 -1.25 -26.02 13.64
CA GLU A 16 -2.64 -25.69 13.35
C GLU A 16 -3.19 -26.49 12.16
N LEU A 17 -2.42 -26.60 11.07
CA LEU A 17 -2.83 -27.36 9.88
C LEU A 17 -2.95 -28.85 10.17
N HIS A 18 -2.01 -29.42 10.92
CA HIS A 18 -2.07 -30.82 11.35
C HIS A 18 -3.23 -31.08 12.31
N ALA A 19 -3.54 -30.13 13.20
CA ALA A 19 -4.63 -30.26 14.17
C ALA A 19 -6.02 -30.14 13.54
N LYS A 20 -6.18 -29.38 12.45
CA LYS A 20 -7.46 -29.24 11.72
C LYS A 20 -7.95 -30.54 11.09
N GLY A 21 -7.06 -31.51 10.88
CA GLY A 21 -7.38 -32.77 10.22
C GLY A 21 -7.72 -32.61 8.73
N GLY A 22 -7.76 -33.73 8.00
CA GLY A 22 -7.96 -33.77 6.55
C GLY A 22 -6.74 -34.35 5.83
N ASP A 23 -6.48 -33.89 4.60
CA ASP A 23 -5.40 -34.38 3.74
C ASP A 23 -4.03 -33.77 4.08
N THR A 24 -3.89 -33.12 5.25
CA THR A 24 -2.63 -32.54 5.71
C THR A 24 -2.29 -33.01 7.12
N ASP A 25 -1.36 -33.95 7.23
CA ASP A 25 -0.79 -34.49 8.45
C ASP A 25 0.76 -34.41 8.44
N ARG A 26 1.39 -34.92 9.50
CA ARG A 26 2.85 -34.96 9.62
C ARG A 26 3.56 -35.85 8.59
N ARG A 27 2.83 -36.68 7.84
CA ARG A 27 3.36 -37.63 6.87
C ARG A 27 3.29 -37.09 5.44
N ASN A 28 2.39 -36.15 5.16
CA ASN A 28 2.20 -35.60 3.82
C ASN A 28 2.41 -34.07 3.71
N LEU A 29 2.54 -33.35 4.84
CA LEU A 29 2.83 -31.92 4.87
C LEU A 29 4.01 -31.62 5.82
N PHE A 30 5.19 -31.42 5.25
CA PHE A 30 6.42 -31.10 5.96
C PHE A 30 7.15 -29.89 5.33
N PRO A 31 7.82 -29.05 6.13
CA PRO A 31 8.57 -27.92 5.61
C PRO A 31 9.83 -28.40 4.88
N THR A 32 9.94 -28.10 3.58
CA THR A 32 11.15 -28.40 2.79
C THR A 32 12.33 -27.52 3.19
N THR A 33 12.06 -26.28 3.60
CA THR A 33 13.07 -25.31 4.05
C THR A 33 12.56 -24.50 5.23
N LEU A 34 13.46 -24.27 6.20
CA LEU A 34 13.19 -23.34 7.30
C LEU A 34 13.65 -21.93 6.91
N PRO A 35 12.93 -20.88 7.35
CA PRO A 35 13.38 -19.51 7.15
C PRO A 35 14.81 -19.32 7.67
N ALA A 36 15.72 -18.98 6.75
CA ALA A 36 17.09 -18.58 7.06
C ALA A 36 17.19 -17.08 7.36
N MET A 37 16.17 -16.31 6.99
CA MET A 37 16.06 -14.86 7.22
C MET A 37 14.68 -14.48 7.75
N ALA A 38 14.56 -13.30 8.33
CA ALA A 38 13.30 -12.76 8.81
C ALA A 38 12.32 -12.55 7.64
N GLN A 39 11.13 -13.13 7.74
CA GLN A 39 10.12 -13.13 6.67
C GLN A 39 9.16 -11.93 6.75
N PHE A 40 9.63 -10.78 7.23
CA PHE A 40 8.77 -9.59 7.31
C PHE A 40 8.58 -8.96 5.93
N ARG A 41 7.33 -8.91 5.49
CA ARG A 41 6.95 -8.24 4.22
C ARG A 41 6.49 -6.80 4.42
N LYS A 42 6.10 -6.45 5.63
CA LYS A 42 5.62 -5.13 6.06
C LYS A 42 6.53 -4.64 7.19
N THR A 43 7.45 -3.73 6.87
CA THR A 43 8.49 -3.31 7.83
C THR A 43 8.28 -1.88 8.32
N ARG A 44 8.15 -0.91 7.41
CA ARG A 44 7.94 0.49 7.75
C ARG A 44 6.91 1.11 6.81
N ARG A 45 6.09 1.98 7.39
CA ARG A 45 5.21 2.91 6.72
C ARG A 45 5.28 4.24 7.45
N ILE A 46 4.93 5.33 6.79
CA ILE A 46 4.69 6.59 7.49
C ILE A 46 3.33 6.58 8.19
N VAL A 47 3.18 7.48 9.15
CA VAL A 47 1.87 7.96 9.61
C VAL A 47 1.61 9.24 8.83
N GLY A 48 0.81 9.12 7.78
CA GLY A 48 0.44 10.22 6.91
C GLY A 48 -0.78 10.98 7.41
N ASN A 49 -1.12 12.10 6.77
CA ASN A 49 -2.32 12.90 7.08
C ASN A 49 -3.59 12.03 7.07
N ILE A 50 -3.66 11.10 6.11
CA ILE A 50 -4.67 10.04 6.03
C ILE A 50 -3.94 8.69 6.13
N THR A 51 -4.59 7.69 6.73
CA THR A 51 -4.14 6.29 6.69
C THR A 51 -5.23 5.48 6.01
N LEU A 52 -4.88 4.77 4.93
CA LEU A 52 -5.77 3.79 4.31
C LEU A 52 -5.85 2.54 5.18
N SER A 53 -7.06 2.14 5.54
CA SER A 53 -7.33 1.00 6.43
C SER A 53 -8.31 0.02 5.79
N ASP A 54 -8.54 -1.10 6.46
CA ASP A 54 -9.34 -2.21 5.94
C ASP A 54 -10.78 -1.79 5.63
N GLY A 55 -11.36 -2.42 4.59
CA GLY A 55 -12.75 -2.15 4.18
C GLY A 55 -12.97 -0.84 3.43
N GLN A 56 -11.92 -0.09 3.08
CA GLN A 56 -12.02 1.16 2.31
C GLN A 56 -11.88 0.97 0.79
N HIS A 57 -11.92 -0.26 0.29
CA HIS A 57 -12.09 -0.51 -1.14
C HIS A 57 -13.42 0.08 -1.62
N GLY A 58 -13.47 0.61 -2.84
CA GLY A 58 -14.66 1.24 -3.39
C GLY A 58 -15.00 2.60 -2.76
N LYS A 59 -14.29 3.02 -1.71
CA LYS A 59 -14.51 4.31 -1.07
C LYS A 59 -13.88 5.43 -1.89
N ARG A 60 -14.69 6.45 -2.19
CA ARG A 60 -14.22 7.68 -2.82
C ARG A 60 -13.54 8.59 -1.80
N PHE A 61 -12.42 9.20 -2.19
CA PHE A 61 -11.73 10.23 -1.42
C PHE A 61 -11.61 11.50 -2.27
N GLU A 62 -11.98 12.66 -1.74
CA GLU A 62 -11.92 13.92 -2.50
C GLU A 62 -10.49 14.25 -2.97
N ASP A 63 -9.48 13.88 -2.18
CA ASP A 63 -8.07 14.06 -2.51
C ASP A 63 -7.45 12.85 -3.20
N SER A 64 -8.24 11.99 -3.85
CA SER A 64 -7.71 10.84 -4.59
C SER A 64 -6.78 11.27 -5.73
N ILE A 65 -5.62 10.63 -5.79
CA ILE A 65 -4.60 10.83 -6.83
C ILE A 65 -4.32 9.52 -7.59
N GLY A 66 -5.14 8.48 -7.37
CA GLY A 66 -4.89 7.20 -8.01
C GLY A 66 -5.88 6.10 -7.71
N LEU A 67 -5.84 5.08 -8.56
CA LEU A 67 -6.58 3.84 -8.41
C LEU A 67 -5.63 2.67 -8.32
N VAL A 68 -5.92 1.76 -7.39
CA VAL A 68 -5.19 0.51 -7.21
C VAL A 68 -6.18 -0.65 -7.15
N ALA A 69 -6.11 -1.54 -8.12
CA ALA A 69 -6.85 -2.80 -8.08
C ALA A 69 -6.20 -3.80 -7.11
N ASP A 70 -7.02 -4.54 -6.36
CA ASP A 70 -6.56 -5.65 -5.55
C ASP A 70 -6.11 -6.81 -6.45
N TRP A 71 -4.83 -7.14 -6.38
CA TRP A 71 -4.23 -8.23 -7.17
C TRP A 71 -4.66 -9.62 -6.69
N ARG A 72 -5.30 -9.73 -5.53
CA ARG A 72 -5.72 -11.00 -4.92
C ARG A 72 -7.16 -11.36 -5.26
N LYS A 73 -8.00 -10.37 -5.58
CA LYS A 73 -9.45 -10.56 -5.81
C LYS A 73 -9.97 -9.60 -6.89
N PRO A 74 -10.72 -10.08 -7.88
CA PRO A 74 -11.34 -9.20 -8.88
C PRO A 74 -12.41 -8.31 -8.24
N GLY A 75 -12.60 -7.10 -8.79
CA GLY A 75 -13.68 -6.18 -8.42
C GLY A 75 -13.38 -5.24 -7.24
N PHE A 76 -12.28 -5.44 -6.52
CA PHE A 76 -11.88 -4.57 -5.41
C PHE A 76 -10.85 -3.54 -5.90
N VAL A 77 -11.21 -2.26 -5.89
CA VAL A 77 -10.33 -1.16 -6.29
C VAL A 77 -10.29 -0.13 -5.18
N TRP A 78 -9.11 0.44 -4.95
CA TRP A 78 -8.82 1.38 -3.88
C TRP A 78 -8.43 2.71 -4.49
N GLU A 79 -9.10 3.78 -4.06
CA GLU A 79 -8.62 5.14 -4.30
C GLU A 79 -7.44 5.44 -3.35
N ILE A 80 -6.43 6.13 -3.87
CA ILE A 80 -5.23 6.51 -3.13
C ILE A 80 -5.29 8.01 -2.83
N PRO A 81 -5.68 8.43 -1.62
CA PRO A 81 -5.71 9.84 -1.25
C PRO A 81 -4.30 10.40 -1.12
N TYR A 82 -4.09 11.64 -1.57
CA TYR A 82 -2.81 12.35 -1.53
C TYR A 82 -2.27 12.44 -0.09
N GLY A 83 -3.16 12.60 0.90
CA GLY A 83 -2.78 12.61 2.31
C GLY A 83 -2.05 11.35 2.81
N THR A 84 -2.10 10.24 2.06
CA THR A 84 -1.33 9.01 2.40
C THR A 84 0.16 9.12 2.07
N LEU A 85 0.53 10.03 1.18
CA LEU A 85 1.92 10.31 0.79
C LEU A 85 2.58 11.36 1.70
N ILE A 86 1.77 12.14 2.43
CA ILE A 86 2.22 13.27 3.27
C ILE A 86 2.42 12.84 4.72
N PRO A 87 3.66 12.79 5.24
CA PRO A 87 3.93 12.44 6.64
C PRO A 87 3.52 13.56 7.60
N LYS A 88 2.86 13.21 8.72
CA LYS A 88 2.36 14.21 9.70
C LYS A 88 3.42 15.05 10.40
N LYS A 89 4.67 14.56 10.47
CA LYS A 89 5.73 15.12 11.33
C LYS A 89 6.93 15.67 10.58
N VAL A 90 6.96 15.55 9.25
CA VAL A 90 8.11 15.95 8.43
C VAL A 90 7.60 16.78 7.28
N THR A 91 8.09 18.01 7.18
CA THR A 91 7.72 18.96 6.13
C THR A 91 8.60 18.77 4.89
N GLY A 92 8.07 19.00 3.69
CA GLY A 92 8.87 18.92 2.47
C GLY A 92 9.18 17.50 1.97
N LEU A 93 8.52 16.47 2.53
CA LEU A 93 8.80 15.06 2.22
C LEU A 93 7.58 14.37 1.59
N LEU A 94 7.79 13.75 0.43
CA LEU A 94 6.84 12.82 -0.18
C LEU A 94 7.31 11.38 0.05
N VAL A 95 6.42 10.53 0.54
CA VAL A 95 6.67 9.10 0.69
C VAL A 95 5.75 8.32 -0.22
N VAL A 96 6.30 7.41 -1.02
CA VAL A 96 5.56 6.68 -2.07
C VAL A 96 5.78 5.16 -2.00
N GLY A 97 4.96 4.43 -2.75
CA GLY A 97 4.98 2.98 -2.85
C GLY A 97 4.76 2.28 -1.52
N ARG A 98 5.66 1.37 -1.15
CA ARG A 98 5.50 0.47 0.00
C ARG A 98 5.42 1.15 1.35
N CYS A 99 5.89 2.39 1.43
CA CYS A 99 6.03 3.13 2.67
C CYS A 99 4.91 4.14 2.90
N ILE A 100 3.92 4.26 1.98
CA ILE A 100 2.78 5.15 2.17
C ILE A 100 1.97 4.79 3.41
N SER A 101 1.17 5.74 3.87
CA SER A 101 0.30 5.58 5.03
C SER A 101 -0.87 4.64 4.72
N SER A 102 -0.66 3.33 4.93
CA SER A 102 -1.66 2.28 4.76
C SER A 102 -1.47 1.17 5.78
N GLU A 103 -2.53 0.50 6.20
CA GLU A 103 -2.46 -0.59 7.17
C GLU A 103 -3.34 -1.78 6.77
N GLY A 104 -3.22 -2.86 7.56
CA GLY A 104 -3.95 -4.11 7.35
C GLY A 104 -3.87 -4.63 5.92
N ASP A 105 -5.04 -4.81 5.33
CA ASP A 105 -5.33 -5.27 3.98
C ASP A 105 -4.97 -4.23 2.91
N ALA A 106 -5.25 -2.95 3.18
CA ALA A 106 -4.87 -1.85 2.29
C ALA A 106 -3.35 -1.81 2.06
N TRP A 107 -2.55 -2.13 3.08
CA TRP A 107 -1.10 -2.20 2.94
C TRP A 107 -0.64 -3.40 2.08
N GLU A 108 -1.35 -4.53 2.10
CA GLU A 108 -1.00 -5.67 1.22
C GLU A 108 -1.25 -5.36 -0.26
N VAL A 109 -2.27 -4.56 -0.54
CA VAL A 109 -2.63 -4.15 -1.89
C VAL A 109 -1.69 -3.05 -2.39
N THR A 110 -1.45 -2.01 -1.59
CA THR A 110 -0.67 -0.83 -2.00
C THR A 110 0.85 -1.04 -2.02
N ARG A 111 1.36 -2.13 -1.43
CA ARG A 111 2.82 -2.39 -1.36
C ARG A 111 3.41 -3.09 -2.58
N VAL A 112 2.62 -3.37 -3.62
CA VAL A 112 3.11 -4.05 -4.84
C VAL A 112 3.59 -3.05 -5.90
N ILE A 113 4.10 -3.56 -7.03
CA ILE A 113 4.76 -2.74 -8.06
C ILE A 113 3.81 -1.72 -8.72
N PRO A 114 2.58 -2.09 -9.14
CA PRO A 114 1.71 -1.12 -9.82
C PRO A 114 1.36 0.12 -8.97
N PRO A 115 0.98 -0.02 -7.68
CA PRO A 115 0.78 1.12 -6.80
C PRO A 115 2.06 1.94 -6.56
N ALA A 116 3.22 1.30 -6.51
CA ALA A 116 4.49 2.01 -6.36
C ALA A 116 4.82 2.87 -7.59
N ALA A 117 4.57 2.36 -8.79
CA ALA A 117 4.71 3.12 -10.03
C ALA A 117 3.69 4.28 -10.05
N HIS A 118 2.44 4.00 -9.71
CA HIS A 118 1.36 4.99 -9.70
C HIS A 118 1.63 6.15 -8.71
N THR A 119 1.92 5.81 -7.46
CA THR A 119 2.22 6.82 -6.43
C THR A 119 3.52 7.57 -6.74
N GLY A 120 4.50 6.93 -7.38
CA GLY A 120 5.70 7.59 -7.89
C GLY A 120 5.39 8.64 -8.96
N GLN A 121 4.50 8.32 -9.91
CA GLN A 121 4.03 9.26 -10.93
C GLN A 121 3.33 10.48 -10.30
N ALA A 122 2.38 10.25 -9.40
CA ALA A 122 1.66 11.32 -8.72
C ALA A 122 2.60 12.20 -7.86
N ALA A 123 3.57 11.59 -7.19
CA ALA A 123 4.57 12.35 -6.42
C ALA A 123 5.51 13.17 -7.29
N GLY A 124 5.88 12.71 -8.48
CA GLY A 124 6.67 13.49 -9.43
C GLY A 124 5.93 14.75 -9.90
N ILE A 125 4.63 14.61 -10.16
CA ILE A 125 3.73 15.75 -10.46
C ILE A 125 3.67 16.71 -9.27
N ALA A 126 3.38 16.20 -8.07
CA ALA A 126 3.32 16.99 -6.86
C ALA A 126 4.64 17.74 -6.58
N ALA A 127 5.79 17.08 -6.71
CA ALA A 127 7.10 17.71 -6.51
C ALA A 127 7.34 18.85 -7.52
N THR A 128 6.93 18.66 -8.78
CA THR A 128 7.05 19.69 -9.82
C THR A 128 6.17 20.91 -9.50
N LEU A 129 4.92 20.68 -9.06
CA LEU A 129 4.00 21.74 -8.65
C LEU A 129 4.53 22.50 -7.42
N ALA A 130 5.06 21.77 -6.43
CA ALA A 130 5.65 22.35 -5.23
C ALA A 130 6.78 23.34 -5.58
N ILE A 131 7.71 22.91 -6.44
CA ILE A 131 8.85 23.73 -6.89
C ILE A 131 8.34 24.99 -7.63
N ARG A 132 7.41 24.84 -8.58
CA ARG A 132 6.88 25.96 -9.37
C ARG A 132 6.20 27.03 -8.52
N LYS A 133 5.61 26.63 -7.39
CA LYS A 133 4.91 27.52 -6.47
C LYS A 133 5.76 28.07 -5.33
N GLY A 134 7.00 27.58 -5.17
CA GLY A 134 7.77 27.85 -3.96
C GLY A 134 7.08 27.33 -2.69
N ALA A 135 6.36 26.21 -2.80
CA ALA A 135 5.61 25.58 -1.72
C ALA A 135 6.21 24.21 -1.36
N THR A 136 5.76 23.64 -0.24
CA THR A 136 6.07 22.26 0.16
C THR A 136 4.95 21.30 -0.29
N PRO A 137 5.20 19.99 -0.42
CA PRO A 137 4.19 19.04 -0.87
C PRO A 137 2.92 19.02 -0.03
N GLU A 138 3.02 19.23 1.28
CA GLU A 138 1.89 19.30 2.21
C GLU A 138 1.03 20.57 2.06
N GLN A 139 1.54 21.60 1.40
CA GLN A 139 0.81 22.85 1.11
C GLN A 139 0.06 22.82 -0.22
N LEU A 140 0.25 21.76 -1.02
CA LEU A 140 -0.44 21.63 -2.31
C LEU A 140 -1.90 21.20 -2.12
N ASP A 141 -2.76 21.79 -2.93
CA ASP A 141 -4.13 21.32 -3.07
C ASP A 141 -4.16 20.10 -4.00
N ALA A 142 -4.82 19.02 -3.57
CA ALA A 142 -4.91 17.79 -4.35
C ALA A 142 -5.56 18.01 -5.72
N SER A 143 -6.46 18.99 -5.85
CA SER A 143 -7.10 19.35 -7.12
C SER A 143 -6.10 19.75 -8.20
N GLU A 144 -4.95 20.29 -7.84
CA GLU A 144 -3.90 20.69 -8.78
C GLU A 144 -3.16 19.48 -9.33
N ILE A 145 -2.90 18.51 -8.47
CA ILE A 145 -2.33 17.22 -8.86
C ILE A 145 -3.34 16.47 -9.74
N GLN A 146 -4.62 16.48 -9.37
CA GLN A 146 -5.71 15.88 -10.15
C GLN A 146 -5.86 16.54 -11.53
N ASN A 147 -5.68 17.86 -11.65
CA ASN A 147 -5.70 18.56 -12.92
C ASN A 147 -4.57 18.06 -13.86
N GLU A 148 -3.36 17.91 -13.33
CA GLU A 148 -2.21 17.36 -14.08
C GLU A 148 -2.42 15.88 -14.44
N LEU A 149 -3.01 15.08 -13.55
CA LEU A 149 -3.36 13.68 -13.83
C LEU A 149 -4.42 13.58 -14.94
N ARG A 150 -5.47 14.42 -14.91
CA ARG A 150 -6.50 14.50 -15.96
C ARG A 150 -5.89 14.84 -17.32
N GLN A 151 -4.98 15.81 -17.39
CA GLN A 151 -4.29 16.18 -18.64
C GLN A 151 -3.46 15.02 -19.21
N LYS A 152 -2.99 14.10 -18.36
CA LYS A 152 -2.23 12.91 -18.77
C LYS A 152 -3.11 11.67 -18.97
N ALA A 153 -4.43 11.83 -18.91
CA ALA A 153 -5.41 10.74 -18.98
C ALA A 153 -5.16 9.62 -17.95
N ILE A 154 -4.71 9.99 -16.75
CA ILE A 154 -4.49 9.05 -15.64
C ILE A 154 -5.72 9.11 -14.72
N PRO A 155 -6.49 8.01 -14.59
CA PRO A 155 -7.68 7.98 -13.74
C PRO A 155 -7.29 7.96 -12.26
N PHE A 156 -8.09 8.64 -11.43
CA PHE A 156 -7.90 8.66 -9.98
C PHE A 156 -9.19 8.50 -9.20
N HIS A 157 -10.36 8.61 -9.84
CA HIS A 157 -11.63 8.18 -9.26
C HIS A 157 -12.17 6.95 -9.98
N LEU A 158 -12.90 6.12 -9.24
CA LEU A 158 -13.58 4.97 -9.82
C LEU A 158 -14.52 5.33 -10.98
N THR A 159 -15.13 6.51 -10.91
CA THR A 159 -15.99 7.07 -11.97
C THR A 159 -15.24 7.41 -13.26
N ASP A 160 -13.91 7.46 -13.25
CA ASP A 160 -13.11 7.78 -14.44
C ASP A 160 -12.87 6.55 -15.33
N VAL A 161 -13.18 5.35 -14.84
CA VAL A 161 -12.89 4.06 -15.52
C VAL A 161 -14.15 3.41 -16.10
N TYR A 162 -15.33 3.87 -15.71
CA TYR A 162 -16.64 3.39 -16.19
C TYR A 162 -17.32 4.44 -17.06
#